data_AF-A0A961PEY2-F1
#
_entry.id   AF-A0A961PEY2-F1
#
_cell.length_a   1.000
_cell.length_b   1.000
_cell.length_c   1.000
_cell.angle_alpha   90.00
_cell.angle_beta   90.00
_cell.angle_gamma   90.00
#
_symmetry.space_group_name_H-M   'P 1'
#
loop_
_entity.id
_entity.type
_entity.pdbx_description
1 polymer ?
#
loop_
_entity_poly.entity_id
_entity_poly.type
_entity_poly.pdbx_seq_one_letter_code
_entity_poly.pdbx_strand_id
1 'polypeptide(L)'
;MSIRMDRVLRVLPKEEGAGRRGVIRNRPDVGEIVCDLVLSRRPQSEIAKRAGVDLTTVQRFKQKFITDEVRKVVMAEASVAEQHDLDDKINSGQDDVQQGLRSIIKEQKEIYGLMKDKIADGRDVEDLAPALGQLLRDQGQSFERLLKSYTALKERTTVVLSINESPEWSKLQEVLFVVFEQHPEAFDLFRSLVQERRLRLE
;
A
#
# COMPACT_ATOMS: atom_id res chain seq x y z
N MET A 1 5.35 7.39 3.17
CA MET A 1 5.91 8.53 2.37
C MET A 1 4.88 9.68 2.36
N SER A 2 5.27 10.96 2.51
CA SER A 2 4.31 12.08 2.67
C SER A 2 3.67 12.54 1.35
N ILE A 3 2.46 13.13 1.41
CA ILE A 3 1.75 13.71 0.26
C ILE A 3 2.69 14.68 -0.49
N ARG A 4 2.77 14.52 -1.82
CA ARG A 4 3.61 15.38 -2.67
C ARG A 4 2.99 16.76 -2.85
N MET A 5 3.45 17.69 -2.03
CA MET A 5 2.93 19.07 -2.00
C MET A 5 3.16 19.82 -3.31
N ASP A 6 4.23 19.52 -4.06
CA ASP A 6 4.51 20.14 -5.35
C ASP A 6 3.42 19.86 -6.40
N ARG A 7 2.85 18.64 -6.39
CA ARG A 7 1.74 18.28 -7.29
C ARG A 7 0.46 19.01 -6.92
N VAL A 8 0.17 19.10 -5.62
CA VAL A 8 -0.99 19.84 -5.09
C VAL A 8 -0.89 21.33 -5.45
N LEU A 9 0.30 21.93 -5.35
CA LEU A 9 0.51 23.34 -5.67
C LEU A 9 0.34 23.65 -7.17
N ARG A 10 0.71 22.72 -8.06
CA ARG A 10 0.60 22.91 -9.52
C ARG A 10 -0.85 23.00 -10.00
N VAL A 11 -1.76 22.29 -9.34
CA VAL A 11 -3.18 22.24 -9.72
C VAL A 11 -4.03 23.34 -9.08
N LEU A 12 -3.45 24.14 -8.18
CA LEU A 12 -4.15 25.26 -7.59
C LEU A 12 -4.41 26.35 -8.66
N PRO A 13 -5.68 26.74 -8.89
CA PRO A 13 -6.04 27.75 -9.89
C PRO A 13 -5.22 29.02 -9.72
N LYS A 14 -4.68 29.59 -10.81
CA LYS A 14 -3.92 30.84 -10.74
C LYS A 14 -4.85 31.98 -10.32
N GLU A 15 -4.35 32.91 -9.50
CA GLU A 15 -5.11 34.14 -9.22
C GLU A 15 -5.10 35.03 -10.45
N GLU A 16 -6.26 35.21 -11.07
CA GLU A 16 -6.48 36.20 -12.12
C GLU A 16 -6.89 37.53 -11.47
N GLY A 17 -6.07 38.57 -11.69
CA GLY A 17 -6.34 39.95 -11.24
C GLY A 17 -5.10 40.65 -10.67
N ALA A 18 -5.01 41.96 -10.91
CA ALA A 18 -3.95 42.84 -10.39
C ALA A 18 -4.09 43.18 -8.88
N GLY A 19 -4.94 42.44 -8.17
CA GLY A 19 -5.25 42.68 -6.76
C GLY A 19 -4.23 42.08 -5.78
N ARG A 20 -4.41 42.40 -4.48
CA ARG A 20 -3.60 41.84 -3.40
C ARG A 20 -3.77 40.31 -3.35
N ARG A 21 -2.67 39.59 -3.54
CA ARG A 21 -2.64 38.12 -3.47
C ARG A 21 -3.18 37.62 -2.13
N GLY A 22 -3.98 36.54 -2.16
CA GLY A 22 -4.62 36.00 -0.96
C GLY A 22 -3.63 35.60 0.15
N VAL A 23 -3.91 35.97 1.40
CA VAL A 23 -3.03 35.76 2.57
C VAL A 23 -2.65 34.29 2.73
N ILE A 24 -3.62 33.38 2.62
CA ILE A 24 -3.39 31.93 2.73
C ILE A 24 -2.49 31.41 1.59
N ARG A 25 -2.62 31.96 0.38
CA ARG A 25 -1.91 31.48 -0.80
C ARG A 25 -0.41 31.78 -0.77
N ASN A 26 -0.02 32.88 -0.15
CA ASN A 26 1.38 33.28 -0.05
C ASN A 26 2.14 32.57 1.08
N ARG A 27 1.46 31.71 1.85
CA ARG A 27 2.12 31.00 2.95
C ARG A 27 2.96 29.85 2.40
N PRO A 28 4.10 29.54 3.05
CA PRO A 28 4.92 28.39 2.69
C PRO A 28 4.18 27.05 2.92
N ASP A 29 3.23 27.01 3.86
CA ASP A 29 2.44 25.82 4.22
C ASP A 29 1.10 25.72 3.47
N VAL A 30 0.90 26.48 2.38
CA VAL A 30 -0.38 26.48 1.64
C VAL A 30 -0.76 25.08 1.12
N GLY A 31 0.22 24.27 0.70
CA GLY A 31 -0.03 22.88 0.29
C GLY A 31 -0.65 22.04 1.40
N GLU A 32 -0.12 22.17 2.63
CA GLU A 32 -0.67 21.48 3.80
C GLU A 32 -2.09 21.97 4.14
N ILE A 33 -2.32 23.29 4.08
CA ILE A 33 -3.64 23.88 4.32
C ILE A 33 -4.67 23.35 3.31
N VAL A 34 -4.28 23.22 2.04
CA VAL A 34 -5.16 22.65 1.00
C VAL A 34 -5.46 21.18 1.31
N CYS A 35 -4.46 20.39 1.69
CA CYS A 35 -4.67 19.01 2.10
C CYS A 35 -5.59 18.90 3.32
N ASP A 36 -5.37 19.71 4.36
CA ASP A 36 -6.19 19.73 5.57
C ASP A 36 -7.65 20.09 5.26
N LEU A 37 -7.89 21.02 4.33
CA LEU A 37 -9.23 21.45 3.92
C LEU A 37 -9.96 20.42 3.04
N VAL A 38 -9.24 19.68 2.19
CA VAL A 38 -9.82 18.64 1.31
C VAL A 38 -10.09 17.37 2.10
N LEU A 39 -9.08 16.89 2.84
CA LEU A 39 -9.15 15.64 3.61
C LEU A 39 -9.85 15.81 4.95
N SER A 40 -10.22 17.04 5.32
CA SER A 40 -10.87 17.38 6.59
C SER A 40 -10.09 16.89 7.81
N ARG A 41 -8.75 16.89 7.73
CA ARG A 41 -7.85 16.46 8.83
C ARG A 41 -7.97 17.35 10.05
N ARG A 42 -8.35 18.62 9.86
CA ARG A 42 -8.50 19.62 10.91
C ARG A 42 -9.75 20.47 10.69
N PRO A 43 -10.40 20.94 11.76
CA PRO A 43 -11.52 21.87 11.63
C PRO A 43 -11.04 23.23 11.09
N GLN A 44 -11.89 23.89 10.29
CA GLN A 44 -11.56 25.18 9.66
C GLN A 44 -11.21 26.28 10.66
N SER A 45 -11.75 26.21 11.88
CA SER A 45 -11.43 27.14 12.97
C SER A 45 -9.98 27.01 13.45
N GLU A 46 -9.44 25.80 13.46
CA GLU A 46 -8.04 25.56 13.81
C GLU A 46 -7.11 25.99 12.68
N ILE A 47 -7.49 25.71 11.43
CA ILE A 47 -6.77 26.18 10.24
C ILE A 47 -6.72 27.71 10.22
N ALA A 48 -7.83 28.39 10.54
CA ALA A 48 -7.91 29.84 10.63
C ALA A 48 -6.93 30.40 11.70
N LYS A 49 -6.93 29.80 12.91
CA LYS A 49 -5.99 30.16 13.99
C LYS A 49 -4.54 29.96 13.58
N ARG A 50 -4.19 28.81 13.02
CA ARG A 50 -2.83 28.49 12.54
C ARG A 50 -2.38 29.43 11.41
N ALA A 51 -3.32 29.78 10.52
CA ALA A 51 -3.05 30.67 9.41
C ALA A 51 -3.02 32.16 9.80
N GLY A 52 -3.47 32.51 11.02
CA GLY A 52 -3.57 33.90 11.48
C GLY A 52 -4.63 34.70 10.72
N VAL A 53 -5.70 34.04 10.27
CA VAL A 53 -6.77 34.64 9.45
C VAL A 53 -8.13 34.37 10.06
N ASP A 54 -9.13 35.15 9.66
CA ASP A 54 -10.51 34.90 10.05
C ASP A 54 -11.11 33.67 9.35
N LEU A 55 -12.09 33.03 9.98
CA LEU A 55 -12.80 31.86 9.43
C LEU A 55 -13.40 32.15 8.05
N THR A 56 -13.93 33.35 7.83
CA THR A 56 -14.49 33.76 6.53
C THR A 56 -13.43 33.76 5.43
N THR A 57 -12.17 34.05 5.77
CA THR A 57 -11.05 34.02 4.82
C THR A 57 -10.75 32.59 4.39
N VAL A 58 -10.79 31.63 5.32
CA VAL A 58 -10.64 30.20 5.01
C VAL A 58 -11.78 29.69 4.14
N GLN A 59 -13.03 30.10 4.42
CA GLN A 59 -14.19 29.73 3.61
C GLN A 59 -14.10 30.27 2.18
N ARG A 60 -13.74 31.55 2.01
CA ARG A 60 -13.53 32.14 0.68
C ARG A 60 -12.40 31.44 -0.07
N PHE A 61 -11.31 31.11 0.61
CA PHE A 61 -10.21 30.37 0.00
C PHE A 61 -10.66 28.99 -0.47
N LYS A 62 -11.39 28.24 0.36
CA LYS A 62 -11.97 26.94 0.00
C LYS A 62 -12.87 27.04 -1.24
N GLN A 63 -13.78 28.01 -1.26
CA GLN A 63 -14.70 28.19 -2.39
C GLN A 63 -13.97 28.59 -3.69
N LYS A 64 -12.93 29.42 -3.60
CA LYS A 64 -12.22 29.95 -4.77
C LYS A 64 -11.17 28.99 -5.34
N PHE A 65 -10.49 28.21 -4.49
CA PHE A 65 -9.30 27.46 -4.91
C PHE A 65 -9.40 25.95 -4.77
N ILE A 66 -10.36 25.41 -4.00
CA ILE A 66 -10.55 23.96 -3.89
C ILE A 66 -11.56 23.51 -4.94
N THR A 67 -11.07 23.42 -6.17
CA THR A 67 -11.81 22.86 -7.31
C THR A 67 -11.87 21.33 -7.23
N ASP A 68 -12.74 20.72 -8.03
CA ASP A 68 -12.84 19.26 -8.10
C ASP A 68 -11.55 18.60 -8.58
N GLU A 69 -10.79 19.28 -9.44
CA GLU A 69 -9.47 18.81 -9.87
C GLU A 69 -8.48 18.79 -8.71
N VAL A 70 -8.41 19.86 -7.91
CA VAL A 70 -7.57 19.91 -6.70
C VAL A 70 -7.98 18.81 -5.71
N ARG A 71 -9.29 18.57 -5.52
CA ARG A 71 -9.78 17.48 -4.67
C ARG A 71 -9.31 16.12 -5.17
N LYS A 72 -9.47 15.84 -6.46
CA LYS A 72 -9.04 14.57 -7.07
C LYS A 72 -7.56 14.31 -6.88
N VAL A 73 -6.71 15.32 -7.12
CA VAL A 73 -5.25 15.18 -6.95
C VAL A 73 -4.89 14.95 -5.49
N VAL A 74 -5.47 15.72 -4.57
CA VAL A 74 -5.20 15.53 -3.13
C VAL A 74 -5.65 14.15 -2.65
N MET A 75 -6.81 13.67 -3.08
CA MET A 75 -7.29 12.33 -2.75
C MET A 75 -6.40 11.23 -3.33
N ALA A 76 -5.96 11.37 -4.59
CA ALA A 76 -5.05 10.42 -5.21
C ALA A 76 -3.70 10.35 -4.49
N GLU A 77 -3.10 11.49 -4.15
CA GLU A 77 -1.84 11.53 -3.41
C GLU A 77 -1.99 11.00 -1.98
N ALA A 78 -3.13 11.26 -1.33
CA ALA A 78 -3.42 10.69 -0.02
C ALA A 78 -3.51 9.15 -0.07
N SER A 79 -4.19 8.60 -1.08
CA SER A 79 -4.29 7.15 -1.27
C SER A 79 -2.91 6.51 -1.53
N VAL A 80 -2.06 7.15 -2.35
CA VAL A 80 -0.69 6.67 -2.59
C VAL A 80 0.15 6.71 -1.30
N ALA A 81 0.03 7.77 -0.51
CA ALA A 81 0.73 7.87 0.77
C ALA A 81 0.30 6.76 1.75
N GLU A 82 -1.00 6.48 1.84
CA GLU A 82 -1.55 5.39 2.66
C GLU A 82 -1.08 4.01 2.20
N GLN A 83 -1.02 3.77 0.89
CA GLN A 83 -0.50 2.52 0.32
C GLN A 83 0.99 2.32 0.67
N HIS A 84 1.80 3.37 0.54
CA HIS A 84 3.22 3.27 0.89
C HIS A 84 3.42 3.02 2.38
N ASP A 85 2.64 3.68 3.24
CA ASP A 85 2.72 3.43 4.69
C ASP A 85 2.27 2.01 5.06
N LEU A 86 1.37 1.41 4.27
CA LEU A 86 1.00 0.00 4.41
C LEU A 86 2.14 -0.91 3.94
N ASP A 87 2.75 -0.64 2.80
CA ASP A 87 3.89 -1.40 2.27
C ASP A 87 5.08 -1.36 3.24
N ASP A 88 5.41 -0.20 3.81
CA ASP A 88 6.48 -0.04 4.80
C ASP A 88 6.21 -0.87 6.06
N LYS A 89 4.94 -0.93 6.51
CA LYS A 89 4.53 -1.78 7.65
C LYS A 89 4.59 -3.27 7.32
N ILE A 90 4.26 -3.66 6.09
CA ILE A 90 4.38 -5.05 5.65
C ILE A 90 5.85 -5.44 5.58
N ASN A 91 6.70 -4.62 4.96
CA ASN A 91 8.13 -4.88 4.81
C ASN A 91 8.84 -4.99 6.17
N SER A 92 8.58 -4.06 7.10
CA SER A 92 9.10 -4.16 8.47
C SER A 92 8.64 -5.42 9.19
N GLY A 93 7.36 -5.80 9.06
CA GLY A 93 6.86 -7.06 9.60
C GLY A 93 7.51 -8.30 8.97
N GLN A 94 7.85 -8.27 7.67
CA GLN A 94 8.59 -9.34 7.00
C GLN A 94 10.02 -9.46 7.53
N ASP A 95 10.71 -8.33 7.73
CA ASP A 95 12.07 -8.30 8.25
C ASP A 95 12.14 -8.89 9.67
N ASP A 96 11.19 -8.54 10.55
CA ASP A 96 11.09 -9.08 11.91
C ASP A 96 10.88 -10.60 11.90
N VAL A 97 10.00 -11.10 11.03
CA VAL A 97 9.76 -12.55 10.88
C VAL A 97 11.02 -13.25 10.36
N GLN A 98 11.70 -12.68 9.36
CA GLN A 98 12.95 -13.25 8.85
C GLN A 98 14.05 -13.26 9.92
N GLN A 99 14.15 -12.21 10.73
CA GLN A 99 15.12 -12.14 11.83
C GLN A 99 14.82 -13.18 12.90
N GLY A 100 13.56 -13.34 13.31
CA GLY A 100 13.14 -14.38 14.25
C GLY A 100 13.49 -15.78 13.74
N LEU A 101 13.25 -16.05 12.45
CA LEU A 101 13.61 -17.33 11.83
C LEU A 101 15.12 -17.58 11.80
N ARG A 102 15.92 -16.56 11.48
CA ARG A 102 17.39 -16.68 11.49
C ARG A 102 17.91 -16.99 12.90
N SER A 103 17.34 -16.38 13.94
CA SER A 103 17.69 -16.66 15.33
C SER A 103 17.36 -18.11 15.72
N ILE A 104 16.17 -18.60 15.37
CA ILE A 104 15.78 -20.01 15.63
C ILE A 104 16.73 -20.98 14.91
N ILE A 105 17.07 -20.72 13.64
CA ILE A 105 18.00 -21.57 12.88
C ILE A 105 19.40 -21.56 13.53
N LYS A 106 19.84 -20.40 14.05
CA LYS A 106 21.12 -20.28 14.73
C LYS A 106 21.15 -21.11 16.02
N GLU A 107 20.13 -20.97 16.86
CA GLU A 107 19.98 -21.76 18.10
C GLU A 107 19.93 -23.26 17.79
N GLN A 108 19.17 -23.66 16.76
CA GLN A 108 19.15 -25.05 16.30
C GLN A 108 20.54 -25.54 15.89
N LYS A 109 21.28 -24.77 15.10
CA LYS A 109 22.65 -25.13 14.68
C LYS A 109 23.61 -25.28 15.87
N GLU A 110 23.52 -24.39 16.86
CA GLU A 110 24.33 -24.48 18.08
C GLU A 110 24.00 -25.74 18.88
N ILE A 111 22.71 -26.06 19.04
CA ILE A 111 22.27 -27.27 19.73
C ILE A 111 22.72 -28.54 18.96
N TYR A 112 22.61 -28.55 17.63
CA TYR A 112 23.13 -29.65 16.81
C TYR A 112 24.65 -29.82 16.96
N GLY A 113 25.41 -28.73 17.05
CA GLY A 113 26.85 -28.77 17.31
C GLY A 113 27.16 -29.40 18.66
N LEU A 114 26.52 -28.90 19.73
CA LEU A 114 26.69 -29.43 21.08
C LEU A 114 26.30 -30.92 21.20
N MET A 115 25.28 -31.35 20.47
CA MET A 115 24.89 -32.77 20.44
C MET A 115 25.90 -33.62 19.66
N LYS A 116 26.36 -33.15 18.50
CA LYS A 116 27.36 -33.85 17.69
C LYS A 116 28.65 -34.07 18.50
N ASP A 117 29.09 -33.05 19.23
CA ASP A 117 30.30 -33.13 20.06
C ASP A 117 30.12 -34.15 21.20
N LYS A 118 28.95 -34.17 21.85
CA LYS A 118 28.64 -35.14 22.92
C LYS A 118 28.49 -36.59 22.44
N ILE A 119 28.04 -36.79 21.20
CA ILE A 119 27.97 -38.13 20.57
C ILE A 119 29.38 -38.63 20.20
N ALA A 120 30.26 -37.73 19.75
CA ALA A 120 31.64 -38.06 19.41
C ALA A 120 32.46 -38.50 20.65
N ASP A 121 32.09 -38.02 21.84
CA ASP A 121 32.70 -38.40 23.13
C ASP A 121 32.29 -39.81 23.64
N GLY A 122 31.50 -40.58 22.87
CA GLY A 122 31.21 -41.98 23.17
C GLY A 122 30.14 -42.23 24.25
N ARG A 123 29.25 -41.25 24.52
CA ARG A 123 28.06 -41.49 25.36
C ARG A 123 27.00 -42.28 24.58
N ASP A 124 26.32 -43.19 25.27
CA ASP A 124 25.26 -44.01 24.67
C ASP A 124 24.13 -43.13 24.14
N VAL A 125 23.79 -43.33 22.86
CA VAL A 125 22.76 -42.61 22.11
C VAL A 125 21.39 -42.68 22.80
N GLU A 126 21.15 -43.69 23.65
CA GLU A 126 19.94 -43.85 24.47
C GLU A 126 19.73 -42.70 25.47
N ASP A 127 20.80 -42.13 26.04
CA ASP A 127 20.69 -40.97 26.95
C ASP A 127 20.36 -39.67 26.21
N LEU A 128 20.67 -39.60 24.91
CA LEU A 128 20.45 -38.43 24.05
C LEU A 128 19.12 -38.51 23.29
N ALA A 129 18.50 -39.68 23.19
CA ALA A 129 17.22 -39.89 22.51
C ALA A 129 16.07 -39.00 23.03
N PRO A 130 15.94 -38.72 24.35
CA PRO A 130 14.93 -37.79 24.85
C PRO A 130 15.16 -36.34 24.38
N ALA A 131 16.43 -35.90 24.34
CA ALA A 131 16.81 -34.57 23.88
C ALA A 131 16.61 -34.40 22.37
N LEU A 132 16.92 -35.43 21.58
CA LEU A 132 16.62 -35.48 20.14
C LEU A 132 15.11 -35.47 19.87
N GLY A 133 14.34 -36.23 20.63
CA GLY A 133 12.88 -36.24 20.55
C GLY A 133 12.26 -34.88 20.89
N GLN A 134 12.82 -34.18 21.88
CA GLN A 134 12.42 -32.83 22.23
C GLN A 134 12.76 -31.84 21.10
N LEU A 135 13.96 -31.94 20.54
CA LEU A 135 14.40 -31.07 19.44
C LEU A 135 13.53 -31.24 18.19
N LEU A 136 13.19 -32.49 17.81
CA LEU A 136 12.31 -32.76 16.68
C LEU A 136 10.89 -32.18 16.89
N ARG A 137 10.38 -32.21 18.13
CA ARG A 137 9.11 -31.55 18.48
C ARG A 137 9.20 -30.04 18.36
N ASP A 138 10.27 -29.43 18.87
CA ASP A 138 10.49 -27.99 18.78
C ASP A 138 10.68 -27.55 17.31
N GLN A 139 11.28 -28.41 16.48
CA GLN A 139 11.41 -28.21 15.04
C GLN A 139 10.04 -28.24 14.34
N GLY A 140 9.20 -29.21 14.69
CA GLY A 140 7.82 -29.29 14.20
C GLY A 140 7.01 -28.04 14.54
N GLN A 141 7.09 -27.58 15.79
CA GLN A 141 6.41 -26.35 16.22
C GLN A 141 6.95 -25.10 15.51
N SER A 142 8.26 -25.02 15.29
CA SER A 142 8.89 -23.91 14.57
C SER A 142 8.44 -23.86 13.11
N PHE A 143 8.38 -25.00 12.42
CA PHE A 143 7.85 -25.08 11.06
C PHE A 143 6.37 -24.73 10.99
N GLU A 144 5.57 -25.16 11.96
CA GLU A 144 4.14 -24.84 11.99
C GLU A 144 3.89 -23.34 12.19
N ARG A 145 4.68 -22.68 13.06
CA ARG A 145 4.65 -21.22 13.22
C ARG A 145 5.07 -20.51 11.93
N LEU A 146 6.12 -21.00 11.26
CA LEU A 146 6.58 -20.46 9.98
C LEU A 146 5.50 -20.57 8.90
N LEU A 147 4.82 -21.70 8.81
CA LEU A 147 3.73 -21.93 7.87
C LEU A 147 2.55 -20.98 8.12
N LYS A 148 2.20 -20.74 9.40
CA LYS A 148 1.15 -19.79 9.79
C LYS A 148 1.54 -18.36 9.44
N SER A 149 2.76 -17.93 9.76
CA SER A 149 3.28 -16.61 9.41
C SER A 149 3.34 -16.40 7.89
N TYR A 150 3.80 -17.39 7.14
CA TYR A 150 3.83 -17.35 5.67
C TYR A 150 2.42 -17.27 5.06
N THR A 151 1.46 -18.05 5.58
CA THR A 151 0.07 -18.01 5.12
C THR A 151 -0.58 -16.66 5.41
N ALA A 152 -0.42 -16.13 6.62
CA ALA A 152 -0.93 -14.82 6.99
C ALA A 152 -0.29 -13.69 6.16
N LEU A 153 1.00 -13.82 5.86
CA LEU A 153 1.69 -12.88 4.97
C LEU A 153 1.17 -12.99 3.54
N LYS A 154 1.03 -14.20 3.01
CA LYS A 154 0.46 -14.44 1.67
C LYS A 154 -0.95 -13.85 1.55
N GLU A 155 -1.82 -14.09 2.53
CA GLU A 155 -3.18 -13.53 2.55
C GLU A 155 -3.19 -11.99 2.60
N ARG A 156 -2.28 -11.37 3.35
CA ARG A 156 -2.19 -9.91 3.45
C ARG A 156 -1.50 -9.24 2.26
N THR A 157 -0.60 -9.93 1.57
CA THR A 157 0.20 -9.37 0.47
C THR A 157 -0.41 -9.67 -0.90
N THR A 158 -1.29 -10.69 -0.99
CA THR A 158 -2.01 -10.96 -2.22
C THR A 158 -3.23 -10.03 -2.29
N VAL A 159 -3.03 -8.83 -2.81
CA VAL A 159 -4.15 -8.02 -3.32
C VAL A 159 -4.70 -8.75 -4.55
N VAL A 160 -5.60 -9.71 -4.34
CA VAL A 160 -6.43 -10.24 -5.42
C VAL A 160 -7.49 -9.17 -5.69
N LEU A 161 -7.11 -8.10 -6.38
CA LEU A 161 -8.10 -7.25 -7.02
C LEU A 161 -8.71 -8.10 -8.14
N SER A 162 -9.97 -8.50 -7.94
CA SER A 162 -10.77 -8.98 -9.06
C SER A 162 -10.69 -7.91 -10.14
N ILE A 163 -10.32 -8.27 -11.37
CA ILE A 163 -10.20 -7.31 -12.48
C ILE A 163 -11.50 -6.49 -12.62
N ASN A 164 -12.64 -7.06 -12.23
CA ASN A 164 -13.95 -6.40 -12.23
C ASN A 164 -14.08 -5.23 -11.23
N GLU A 165 -13.24 -5.16 -10.20
CA GLU A 165 -13.26 -4.12 -9.17
C GLU A 165 -12.25 -3.00 -9.46
N SER A 166 -11.42 -3.14 -10.51
CA SER A 166 -10.47 -2.12 -10.95
C SER A 166 -11.20 -0.99 -11.71
N PRO A 167 -11.05 0.28 -11.29
CA PRO A 167 -11.56 1.44 -12.04
C PRO A 167 -11.04 1.52 -13.47
N GLU A 168 -9.85 0.96 -13.73
CA GLU A 168 -9.22 0.89 -15.03
C GLU A 168 -9.94 -0.10 -15.96
N TRP A 169 -10.53 -1.17 -15.42
CA TRP A 169 -11.35 -2.10 -16.17
C TRP A 169 -12.65 -1.47 -16.66
N SER A 170 -13.34 -0.68 -15.82
CA SER A 170 -14.53 0.07 -16.24
C SER A 170 -14.22 1.06 -17.37
N LYS A 171 -13.09 1.77 -17.28
CA LYS A 171 -12.63 2.67 -18.36
C LYS A 171 -12.32 1.90 -19.64
N LEU A 172 -11.68 0.73 -19.53
CA LEU A 172 -11.41 -0.12 -20.70
C LEU A 172 -12.71 -0.60 -21.35
N GLN A 173 -13.72 -0.99 -20.56
CA GLN A 173 -15.02 -1.39 -21.07
C GLN A 173 -15.74 -0.25 -21.80
N GLU A 174 -15.72 0.97 -21.24
CA GLU A 174 -16.29 2.16 -21.90
C GLU A 174 -15.60 2.47 -23.22
N VAL A 175 -14.25 2.45 -23.26
CA VAL A 175 -13.49 2.70 -24.48
C VAL A 175 -13.76 1.61 -25.52
N LEU A 176 -13.76 0.34 -25.13
CA LEU A 176 -14.07 -0.77 -26.03
C LEU A 176 -15.50 -0.66 -26.56
N PHE A 177 -16.48 -0.28 -25.71
CA PHE A 177 -17.86 -0.08 -26.14
C PHE A 177 -17.97 0.99 -27.21
N VAL A 178 -17.36 2.17 -27.00
CA VAL A 178 -17.36 3.27 -27.96
C VAL A 178 -16.66 2.86 -29.27
N VAL A 179 -15.53 2.15 -29.18
CA VAL A 179 -14.81 1.65 -30.36
C VAL A 179 -15.65 0.64 -31.14
N PHE A 180 -16.34 -0.27 -30.46
CA PHE A 180 -17.20 -1.27 -31.11
C PHE A 180 -18.50 -0.69 -31.68
N GLU A 181 -19.02 0.38 -31.08
CA GLU A 181 -20.15 1.14 -31.62
C GLU A 181 -19.75 1.88 -32.91
N GLN A 182 -18.54 2.45 -32.95
CA GLN A 182 -18.03 3.17 -34.12
C GLN A 182 -17.49 2.25 -35.22
N HIS A 183 -16.99 1.06 -34.85
CA HIS A 183 -16.40 0.07 -35.74
C HIS A 183 -16.94 -1.34 -35.46
N PRO A 184 -18.15 -1.66 -35.99
CA PRO A 184 -18.77 -2.98 -35.79
C PRO A 184 -17.90 -4.15 -36.26
N GLU A 185 -17.11 -3.95 -37.32
CA GLU A 185 -16.15 -4.93 -37.85
C GLU A 185 -15.06 -5.32 -36.83
N ALA A 186 -14.64 -4.39 -35.97
CA ALA A 186 -13.68 -4.65 -34.91
C ALA A 186 -14.30 -5.50 -33.79
N PHE A 187 -15.60 -5.36 -33.56
CA PHE A 187 -16.33 -6.16 -32.58
C PHE A 187 -16.49 -7.62 -33.03
N ASP A 188 -16.79 -7.84 -34.31
CA ASP A 188 -16.89 -9.18 -34.88
C ASP A 188 -15.53 -9.91 -34.87
N LEU A 189 -14.45 -9.19 -35.20
CA LEU A 189 -13.08 -9.70 -35.07
C LEU A 189 -12.70 -9.98 -33.60
N PHE A 190 -13.10 -9.11 -32.68
CA PHE A 190 -12.87 -9.34 -31.25
C PHE A 190 -13.60 -10.59 -30.76
N ARG A 191 -14.85 -10.80 -31.18
CA ARG A 191 -15.64 -12.00 -30.84
C ARG A 191 -15.02 -13.29 -31.40
N SER A 192 -14.53 -13.27 -32.65
CA SER A 192 -13.89 -14.45 -33.24
C SER A 192 -12.59 -14.82 -32.53
N LEU A 193 -11.75 -13.84 -32.19
CA LEU A 193 -10.51 -14.04 -31.43
C LEU A 193 -10.76 -14.58 -30.01
N VAL A 194 -11.84 -14.12 -29.35
CA VAL A 194 -12.24 -14.64 -28.02
C VAL A 194 -12.69 -16.10 -28.12
N GLN A 195 -13.42 -16.48 -29.18
CA GLN A 195 -13.82 -17.86 -29.41
C GLN A 195 -12.61 -18.77 -29.73
N GLU A 196 -11.67 -18.31 -30.57
CA GLU A 196 -10.44 -19.05 -30.88
C GLU A 196 -9.55 -19.25 -29.66
N ARG A 197 -9.38 -18.21 -28.81
CA ARG A 197 -8.56 -18.34 -27.59
C ARG A 197 -9.21 -19.18 -26.51
N ARG A 198 -10.54 -19.22 -26.41
CA ARG A 198 -11.25 -20.14 -25.50
C ARG A 198 -11.05 -21.61 -25.86
N LEU A 199 -10.74 -21.91 -27.12
CA LEU A 199 -10.49 -23.26 -27.62
C LEU A 199 -9.03 -23.71 -27.45
N ARG A 200 -8.09 -22.79 -27.16
CA ARG A 200 -6.69 -23.11 -26.86
C ARG A 200 -6.45 -23.13 -25.35
N LEU A 201 -6.93 -24.19 -24.71
CA LEU A 201 -6.42 -24.67 -23.43
C LEU A 201 -5.85 -26.06 -23.67
N GLU A 202 -4.62 -26.10 -24.16
CA GLU A 202 -3.68 -27.21 -23.93
C GLU A 202 -2.69 -26.77 -22.84
#